data_AF-A0A1F6W892-F1
#
_entry.id   AF-A0A1F6W892-F1
#
_cell.length_a   1.000
_cell.length_b   1.000
_cell.length_c   1.000
_cell.angle_alpha   90.00
_cell.angle_beta   90.00
_cell.angle_gamma   90.00
#
_symmetry.space_group_name_H-M   'P 1'
#
loop_
_entity.id
_entity.type
_entity.pdbx_description
1 polymer ?
#
loop_
_entity_poly.entity_id
_entity_poly.type
_entity_poly.pdbx_seq_one_letter_code
_entity_poly.pdbx_strand_id
1 'polypeptide(L)'
;MSQTVINFKTDSKLKSEAKEVLDEMGLNFSIAFNAYLKKLISEKRIEFNAPEIPNTRLRKAIRDARKEYKSGKLKFYTDIKKLRKSIGV
;
A
#
# COMPACT_ATOMS: atom_id res chain seq x y z
N MET A 1 3.49 18.84 28.24
CA MET A 1 4.54 18.87 27.18
C MET A 1 4.41 20.18 26.44
N SER A 2 5.51 20.89 26.16
CA SER A 2 5.47 22.11 25.34
C SER A 2 5.05 21.75 23.92
N GLN A 3 4.15 22.56 23.35
CA GLN A 3 3.80 22.48 21.94
C GLN A 3 4.80 23.30 21.14
N THR A 4 5.30 22.74 20.03
CA THR A 4 6.22 23.42 19.12
C THR A 4 5.56 23.58 17.76
N VAL A 5 5.69 24.76 17.16
CA VAL A 5 5.19 25.04 15.81
C VAL A 5 6.24 24.65 14.78
N ILE A 6 5.83 23.86 13.77
CA ILE A 6 6.67 23.50 12.63
C ILE A 6 6.12 24.20 11.39
N ASN A 7 6.97 25.04 10.77
CA ASN A 7 6.66 25.70 9.50
C ASN A 7 7.46 25.04 8.37
N PHE A 8 6.79 24.66 7.28
CA PHE A 8 7.44 24.12 6.09
C PHE A 8 6.87 24.77 4.83
N LYS A 9 7.72 24.94 3.81
CA LYS A 9 7.31 25.45 2.50
C LYS A 9 6.86 24.27 1.63
N THR A 10 5.79 24.47 0.89
CA THR A 10 5.25 23.50 -0.07
C THR A 10 4.47 24.23 -1.16
N ASP A 11 4.16 23.53 -2.23
CA ASP A 11 3.33 24.06 -3.31
C ASP A 11 1.86 24.20 -2.87
N SER A 12 1.18 25.26 -3.31
CA SER A 12 -0.20 25.54 -2.91
C SER A 12 -1.19 24.49 -3.42
N LYS A 13 -0.97 23.97 -4.63
CA LYS A 13 -1.79 22.90 -5.20
C LYS A 13 -1.56 21.60 -4.43
N LEU A 14 -0.30 21.25 -4.16
CA LEU A 14 0.03 20.07 -3.36
C LEU A 14 -0.62 20.11 -1.96
N LYS A 15 -0.63 21.29 -1.32
CA LYS A 15 -1.31 21.48 -0.02
C LYS A 15 -2.81 21.26 -0.11
N SER A 16 -3.45 21.76 -1.18
CA SER A 16 -4.91 21.62 -1.38
C SER A 16 -5.29 20.16 -1.60
N GLU A 17 -4.59 19.47 -2.51
CA GLU A 17 -4.83 18.06 -2.81
C GLU A 17 -4.61 17.18 -1.58
N ALA A 18 -3.53 17.40 -0.83
CA ALA A 18 -3.29 16.66 0.41
C ALA A 18 -4.36 16.94 1.47
N LYS A 19 -4.94 18.14 1.51
CA LYS A 19 -6.03 18.47 2.44
C LYS A 19 -7.29 17.68 2.11
N GLU A 20 -7.69 17.64 0.83
CA GLU A 20 -8.87 16.90 0.38
C GLU A 20 -8.78 15.42 0.76
N VAL A 21 -7.63 14.79 0.49
CA VAL A 21 -7.37 13.38 0.85
C VAL A 21 -7.47 13.15 2.36
N LEU A 22 -6.91 14.05 3.18
CA LEU A 22 -6.99 13.93 4.63
C LEU A 22 -8.41 14.14 5.15
N ASP A 23 -9.16 15.10 4.58
CA ASP A 23 -10.54 15.37 4.96
C ASP A 23 -11.46 14.18 4.61
N GLU A 24 -11.25 13.53 3.45
CA GLU A 24 -11.93 12.26 3.09
C GLU A 24 -11.66 11.13 4.09
N MET A 25 -10.47 11.13 4.71
CA MET A 25 -10.09 10.19 5.76
C MET A 25 -10.55 10.62 7.17
N GLY A 26 -11.17 11.80 7.32
CA GLY A 26 -11.53 12.38 8.62
C GLY A 26 -10.32 12.82 9.47
N LEU A 27 -9.20 13.15 8.81
CA LEU A 27 -7.93 13.53 9.42
C LEU A 27 -7.60 14.99 9.12
N ASN A 28 -6.82 15.62 9.99
CA ASN A 28 -6.17 16.90 9.69
C ASN A 28 -4.65 16.73 9.55
N PHE A 29 -3.97 17.76 9.03
CA PHE A 29 -2.52 17.75 8.86
C PHE A 29 -1.76 17.47 10.16
N SER A 30 -2.21 18.02 11.29
CA SER A 30 -1.53 17.81 12.58
C SER A 30 -1.56 16.34 12.99
N ILE A 31 -2.69 15.65 12.80
CA ILE A 31 -2.81 14.22 13.10
C ILE A 31 -1.91 13.41 12.15
N ALA A 32 -2.03 13.64 10.85
CA ALA A 32 -1.27 12.92 9.83
C ALA A 32 0.24 13.10 9.99
N PHE A 33 0.69 14.34 10.19
CA PHE A 33 2.10 14.67 10.30
C PHE A 33 2.71 14.11 11.60
N ASN A 34 2.01 14.22 12.73
CA ASN A 34 2.47 13.62 13.98
C ASN A 34 2.53 12.08 13.92
N ALA A 35 1.57 11.44 13.24
CA ALA A 35 1.60 10.00 13.02
C ALA A 35 2.81 9.59 12.17
N TYR A 36 3.09 10.35 11.10
CA TYR A 36 4.25 10.12 10.26
C TYR A 36 5.58 10.29 11.01
N LEU A 37 5.72 11.34 11.83
CA LEU A 37 6.92 11.54 12.66
C LEU A 37 7.13 10.40 13.65
N LYS A 38 6.07 9.90 14.29
CA LYS A 38 6.15 8.71 15.16
C LYS A 38 6.61 7.48 14.40
N LYS A 39 6.07 7.26 13.19
CA LYS A 39 6.50 6.16 12.30
C LYS A 39 7.97 6.29 11.92
N LEU A 40 8.42 7.49 11.54
CA LEU A 40 9.82 7.79 11.23
C LEU A 40 10.75 7.45 12.40
N ILE A 41 10.38 7.84 13.63
CA ILE A 41 11.17 7.55 14.84
C ILE A 41 11.23 6.03 15.11
N SER A 42 10.10 5.34 14.96
CA SER A 42 10.00 3.89 15.23
C SER A 42 10.76 3.06 14.21
N GLU A 43 10.65 3.40 12.92
CA GLU A 43 11.17 2.57 11.83
C GLU A 43 12.55 3.02 11.34
N LYS A 44 12.97 4.25 11.66
CA LYS A 44 14.22 4.88 11.22
C LYS A 44 14.42 4.81 9.70
N ARG A 45 13.33 4.86 8.94
CA ARG A 45 13.33 4.84 7.47
C ARG A 45 12.23 5.74 6.92
N ILE A 46 12.44 6.22 5.70
CA ILE A 46 11.44 6.95 4.91
C ILE A 46 11.00 6.03 3.77
N GLU A 47 9.69 5.83 3.64
CA GLU A 47 9.09 5.01 2.58
C GLU A 47 8.54 5.92 1.47
N PHE A 48 9.01 5.71 0.25
CA PHE A 48 8.41 6.30 -0.95
C PHE A 48 7.72 5.19 -1.72
N ASN A 49 6.38 5.19 -1.68
CA ASN A 49 5.60 4.21 -2.40
C ASN A 49 5.05 4.86 -3.67
N ALA A 50 5.32 4.25 -4.82
CA ALA A 50 4.50 4.48 -6.00
C ALA A 50 3.26 3.58 -5.88
N PRO A 51 2.07 4.01 -6.35
CA PRO A 51 0.94 3.10 -6.44
C PRO A 51 1.35 1.85 -7.22
N GLU A 52 1.21 0.68 -6.61
CA GLU A 52 1.55 -0.60 -7.23
C GLU A 52 0.52 -0.93 -8.30
N ILE A 53 0.64 -0.29 -9.45
CA ILE A 53 -0.18 -0.60 -10.62
C ILE A 53 0.35 -1.92 -11.17
N PRO A 54 -0.47 -3.00 -11.22
CA PRO A 54 -0.01 -4.27 -11.72
C PRO A 54 0.58 -4.13 -13.13
N ASN A 55 1.82 -4.58 -13.31
CA ASN A 55 2.44 -4.59 -14.63
C ASN A 55 1.72 -5.57 -15.57
N THR A 56 2.04 -5.54 -16.87
CA THR A 56 1.37 -6.38 -17.88
C THR A 56 1.38 -7.87 -17.52
N ARG A 57 2.49 -8.37 -16.96
CA ARG A 57 2.64 -9.76 -16.52
C ARG A 57 1.68 -10.07 -15.38
N LEU A 58 1.64 -9.23 -14.34
CA LEU A 58 0.78 -9.43 -13.18
C LEU A 58 -0.71 -9.31 -13.55
N ARG A 59 -1.08 -8.34 -14.40
CA ARG A 59 -2.45 -8.24 -14.94
C ARG A 59 -2.87 -9.50 -15.68
N LYS A 60 -1.98 -10.06 -16.50
CA LYS A 60 -2.25 -11.31 -17.22
C LYS A 60 -2.45 -12.47 -16.24
N ALA A 61 -1.55 -12.64 -15.27
CA ALA A 61 -1.65 -13.68 -14.25
C ALA A 61 -2.96 -13.60 -13.47
N ILE A 62 -3.38 -12.39 -13.05
CA ILE A 62 -4.66 -12.18 -12.37
C ILE A 62 -5.85 -12.59 -13.25
N ARG A 63 -5.83 -12.24 -14.55
CA ARG A 63 -6.90 -12.62 -15.49
C ARG A 63 -6.97 -14.13 -15.70
N ASP A 64 -5.82 -14.78 -15.88
CA ASP A 64 -5.74 -16.22 -16.14
C ASP A 64 -6.20 -17.00 -14.90
N ALA A 65 -5.75 -16.62 -13.70
CA ALA A 65 -6.22 -17.19 -12.44
C ALA A 65 -7.74 -17.04 -12.25
N ARG A 66 -8.32 -15.87 -12.59
CA ARG A 66 -9.78 -15.67 -12.54
C ARG A 66 -10.54 -16.57 -13.51
N LYS A 67 -9.99 -16.85 -14.69
CA LYS A 67 -10.59 -17.78 -15.66
C LYS A 67 -10.52 -19.23 -15.18
N GLU A 68 -9.38 -19.65 -14.62
CA GLU A 68 -9.22 -20.99 -14.05
C GLU A 68 -10.18 -21.23 -12.87
N TYR A 69 -10.32 -20.23 -11.99
CA TYR A 69 -11.30 -20.27 -10.90
C TYR A 69 -12.73 -20.43 -11.42
N LYS A 70 -13.15 -19.58 -12.37
CA LYS A 70 -14.51 -19.64 -12.95
C LYS A 70 -14.80 -20.94 -13.70
N SER A 71 -13.78 -21.55 -14.31
CA SER A 71 -13.92 -22.79 -15.06
C SER A 71 -13.82 -24.05 -14.18
N GLY A 72 -13.59 -23.90 -12.87
CA GLY A 72 -13.40 -25.02 -11.95
C GLY A 72 -12.11 -25.80 -12.16
N LYS A 73 -11.19 -25.31 -13.00
CA LYS A 73 -9.91 -25.96 -13.34
C LYS A 73 -8.77 -25.55 -12.41
N LEU A 74 -9.07 -24.77 -11.37
CA LEU A 74 -8.06 -24.32 -10.43
C LEU A 74 -7.44 -25.52 -9.72
N LYS A 75 -6.11 -25.61 -9.72
CA LYS A 75 -5.40 -26.64 -8.99
C LYS A 75 -5.40 -26.29 -7.51
N PHE A 76 -6.02 -27.15 -6.70
CA PHE A 76 -5.95 -27.07 -5.25
C PHE A 76 -5.06 -28.19 -4.72
N TYR A 77 -4.31 -27.89 -3.66
CA TYR A 77 -3.48 -28.86 -2.98
C TYR A 77 -3.96 -28.95 -1.53
N THR A 78 -4.24 -30.16 -1.07
CA THR A 78 -4.67 -30.42 0.31
C THR A 78 -3.51 -30.61 1.28
N ASP A 79 -2.28 -30.66 0.76
CA ASP A 79 -1.07 -30.95 1.53
C ASP A 79 0.10 -30.08 1.04
N ILE A 80 0.90 -29.57 1.99
CA ILE A 80 2.00 -28.65 1.70
C ILE A 80 3.14 -29.32 0.92
N LYS A 81 3.38 -30.63 1.09
CA LYS A 81 4.39 -31.36 0.31
C LYS A 81 3.96 -31.44 -1.16
N LYS A 82 2.67 -31.65 -1.42
CA LYS A 82 2.12 -31.63 -2.79
C LYS A 82 2.21 -30.27 -3.44
N LEU A 83 1.91 -29.20 -2.69
CA LEU A 83 2.05 -27.82 -3.17
C LEU A 83 3.50 -27.54 -3.58
N ARG A 84 4.45 -27.79 -2.67
CA ARG A 84 5.90 -27.60 -2.86
C ARG A 84 6.41 -28.28 -4.14
N LYS A 85 6.10 -29.57 -4.28
CA LYS A 85 6.41 -30.35 -5.49
C LYS A 85 5.87 -29.71 -6.78
N SER A 86 4.70 -29.07 -6.75
CA SER A 86 4.09 -28.46 -7.94
C SER A 86 4.72 -27.14 -8.38
N ILE A 87 5.34 -26.41 -7.43
CA ILE A 87 6.01 -25.12 -7.69
C ILE A 87 7.53 -25.27 -7.79
N GLY A 88 8.06 -26.50 -7.69
CA GLY A 88 9.48 -26.79 -7.84
C GLY A 88 10.34 -26.32 -6.67
N VAL A 89 9.76 -26.21 -5.47
CA VAL A 89 10.42 -25.77 -4.23
C VAL A 89 10.21 -26.79 -3.12
#